data_AF-A0AAD4HEK9-F1
#
_entry.id   AF-A0AAD4HEK9-F1
#
_cell.length_a   1.000
_cell.length_b   1.000
_cell.length_c   1.000
_cell.angle_alpha   90.00
_cell.angle_beta   90.00
_cell.angle_gamma   90.00
#
_symmetry.space_group_name_H-M   'P 1'
#
loop_
_entity.id
_entity.type
_entity.pdbx_description
1 polymer ?
#
loop_
_entity_poly.entity_id
_entity_poly.type
_entity_poly.pdbx_seq_one_letter_code
_entity_poly.pdbx_strand_id
1 'polypeptide(L)'
;RSSELTGEVTDLFPNPPLAYQDGYTFLGLFDSDENSIHRKTNLYYPFSSQRDWQLAAWLLRSGLSMGKIDSFLSLEMIKDLPLSFHSAKELQGRAEMLPSGPRWQSRVIPMSHPTKSPVVLYWRDPIECIAALFNHPLFHNYIDLTPRRVYTTTEKKCRIFTEWMTGNDAWDMQSAIPSGATLLGTVLSSDKTNITSLTGDHVAHPLLISLANIHMKI
;
A
#
# COMPACT_ATOMS: atom_id res chain seq x y z
N ARG A 1 -27.57 5.10 -43.48
CA ARG A 1 -26.47 5.89 -42.85
C ARG A 1 -26.07 5.12 -41.61
N SER A 2 -24.92 4.45 -41.70
CA SER A 2 -24.02 4.00 -40.63
C SER A 2 -24.63 3.69 -39.25
N SER A 3 -24.75 2.41 -38.96
CA SER A 3 -24.75 1.85 -37.60
C SER A 3 -23.44 2.25 -36.92
N GLU A 4 -23.50 3.19 -35.98
CA GLU A 4 -22.36 3.49 -35.11
C GLU A 4 -22.01 2.23 -34.32
N LEU A 5 -20.79 1.74 -34.53
CA LEU A 5 -20.17 0.69 -33.73
C LEU A 5 -19.95 1.27 -32.33
N THR A 6 -20.95 1.11 -31.46
CA THR A 6 -20.91 1.50 -30.05
C THR A 6 -20.00 0.55 -29.28
N GLY A 7 -18.70 0.82 -29.35
CA GLY A 7 -17.69 0.13 -28.56
C GLY A 7 -16.55 1.09 -28.29
N GLU A 8 -16.20 1.26 -27.01
CA GLU A 8 -15.00 2.01 -26.65
C GLU A 8 -13.77 1.37 -27.30
N VAL A 9 -12.90 2.20 -27.87
CA VAL A 9 -11.67 1.75 -28.52
C VAL A 9 -10.49 2.21 -27.70
N THR A 10 -9.59 1.29 -27.38
CA THR A 10 -8.39 1.57 -26.60
C THR A 10 -7.14 1.32 -27.44
N ASP A 11 -6.30 2.35 -27.58
CA ASP A 11 -4.95 2.23 -28.12
C ASP A 11 -3.97 2.11 -26.95
N LEU A 12 -3.21 1.03 -26.88
CA LEU A 12 -2.13 0.89 -25.91
C LEU A 12 -0.86 1.58 -26.41
N PHE A 13 -0.03 2.04 -25.48
CA PHE A 13 1.29 2.55 -25.81
C PHE A 13 2.12 1.48 -26.57
N PRO A 14 2.77 1.83 -27.70
CA PRO A 14 3.34 0.84 -28.62
C PRO A 14 4.51 0.03 -28.06
N ASN A 15 5.27 0.58 -27.10
CA ASN A 15 6.37 -0.10 -26.43
C ASN A 15 5.97 -0.37 -24.96
N PRO A 16 5.25 -1.46 -24.68
CA PRO A 16 4.84 -1.75 -23.31
C PRO A 16 6.05 -1.99 -22.41
N PRO A 17 5.92 -1.76 -21.10
CA PRO A 17 6.96 -2.11 -20.14
C PRO A 17 7.32 -3.59 -20.23
N LEU A 18 8.59 -3.91 -20.00
CA LEU A 18 9.09 -5.28 -19.95
C LEU A 18 9.16 -5.72 -18.48
N ALA A 19 8.54 -6.85 -18.18
CA ALA A 19 8.74 -7.53 -16.91
C ALA A 19 10.00 -8.40 -17.01
N TYR A 20 11.02 -8.08 -16.21
CA TYR A 20 12.22 -8.90 -16.09
C TYR A 20 11.94 -10.09 -15.15
N GLN A 21 12.40 -11.29 -15.52
CA GLN A 21 12.12 -12.53 -14.78
C GLN A 21 12.72 -12.52 -13.35
N ASP A 22 13.75 -11.72 -13.12
CA ASP A 22 14.48 -11.67 -11.84
C ASP A 22 13.92 -10.62 -10.85
N GLY A 23 12.74 -10.04 -11.15
CA GLY A 23 12.09 -9.07 -10.26
C GLY A 23 11.46 -9.73 -9.04
N TYR A 24 11.89 -9.35 -7.84
CA TYR A 24 11.24 -9.76 -6.59
C TYR A 24 9.92 -9.02 -6.40
N THR A 25 8.80 -9.70 -6.68
CA THR A 25 7.47 -9.19 -6.29
C THR A 25 7.25 -9.36 -4.79
N PHE A 26 6.27 -8.65 -4.20
CA PHE A 26 5.91 -8.89 -2.80
C PHE A 26 5.59 -10.36 -2.54
N LEU A 27 4.82 -11.00 -3.42
CA LEU A 27 4.51 -12.43 -3.31
C LEU A 27 5.75 -13.30 -3.46
N GLY A 28 6.66 -12.96 -4.38
CA GLY A 28 7.94 -13.65 -4.50
C GLY A 28 8.78 -13.56 -3.22
N LEU A 29 8.86 -12.38 -2.60
CA LEU A 29 9.55 -12.20 -1.32
C LEU A 29 8.86 -12.97 -0.19
N PHE A 30 7.53 -12.86 -0.11
CA PHE A 30 6.72 -13.59 0.86
C PHE A 30 6.91 -15.11 0.71
N ASP A 31 6.91 -15.64 -0.49
CA ASP A 31 7.08 -17.08 -0.73
C ASP A 31 8.54 -17.55 -0.59
N SER A 32 9.49 -16.62 -0.50
CA SER A 32 10.93 -16.91 -0.34
C SER A 32 11.44 -16.80 1.09
N ASP A 33 10.66 -16.27 2.03
CA ASP A 33 11.12 -16.11 3.42
C ASP A 33 11.23 -17.46 4.16
N GLU A 34 11.87 -17.44 5.33
CA GLU A 34 12.09 -18.62 6.18
C GLU A 34 10.77 -19.28 6.64
N ASN A 35 9.69 -18.51 6.70
CA ASN A 35 8.37 -18.94 7.14
C ASN A 35 7.51 -19.54 6.01
N SER A 36 7.94 -19.42 4.75
CA SER A 36 7.27 -19.97 3.57
C SER A 36 6.98 -21.47 3.69
N ILE A 37 7.88 -22.23 4.32
CA ILE A 37 7.73 -23.68 4.55
C ILE A 37 6.49 -23.97 5.42
N HIS A 38 6.28 -23.16 6.48
CA HIS A 38 5.13 -23.31 7.36
C HIS A 38 3.82 -22.91 6.65
N ARG A 39 3.88 -21.95 5.71
CA ARG A 39 2.70 -21.51 4.96
C ARG A 39 2.18 -22.52 3.94
N LYS A 40 2.98 -23.52 3.56
CA LYS A 40 2.53 -24.64 2.71
C LYS A 40 1.44 -25.49 3.37
N THR A 41 1.50 -25.65 4.69
CA THR A 41 0.52 -26.43 5.46
C THR A 41 -0.48 -25.56 6.19
N ASN A 42 -0.10 -24.33 6.55
CA ASN A 42 -0.96 -23.37 7.21
C ASN A 42 -0.79 -21.96 6.62
N LEU A 43 -1.71 -21.58 5.74
CA LEU A 43 -1.72 -20.27 5.08
C LEU A 43 -1.69 -19.08 6.06
N TYR A 44 -2.15 -19.27 7.30
CA TYR A 44 -2.25 -18.22 8.31
C TYR A 44 -1.03 -18.11 9.21
N TYR A 45 0.02 -18.92 9.00
CA TYR A 45 1.27 -18.80 9.75
C TYR A 45 1.81 -17.36 9.67
N PRO A 46 2.19 -16.72 10.80
CA PRO A 46 2.59 -17.30 12.09
C PRO A 46 1.44 -17.63 13.05
N PHE A 47 0.19 -17.45 12.68
CA PHE A 47 -0.96 -17.83 13.51
C PHE A 47 -1.32 -19.31 13.30
N SER A 48 -1.96 -19.94 14.29
CA SER A 48 -2.28 -21.37 14.25
C SER A 48 -3.38 -21.73 13.27
N SER A 49 -4.27 -20.77 12.96
CA SER A 49 -5.43 -20.96 12.08
C SER A 49 -6.01 -19.63 11.60
N GLN A 50 -6.98 -19.70 10.68
CA GLN A 50 -7.75 -18.53 10.25
C GLN A 50 -8.42 -17.79 11.42
N ARG A 51 -9.01 -18.54 12.37
CA ARG A 51 -9.74 -17.96 13.51
C ARG A 51 -8.78 -17.24 14.46
N ASP A 52 -7.63 -17.85 14.70
CA ASP A 52 -6.54 -17.27 15.49
C ASP A 52 -6.01 -15.98 14.85
N TRP A 53 -5.73 -16.01 13.54
CA TRP A 53 -5.35 -14.82 12.78
C TRP A 53 -6.42 -13.72 12.80
N GLN A 54 -7.70 -14.08 12.68
CA GLN A 54 -8.79 -13.11 12.66
C GLN A 54 -8.88 -12.35 14.00
N LEU A 55 -8.78 -13.06 15.12
CA LEU A 55 -8.76 -12.44 16.44
C LEU A 55 -7.50 -11.58 16.63
N ALA A 56 -6.33 -12.10 16.26
CA ALA A 56 -5.06 -11.37 16.28
C ALA A 56 -5.14 -10.06 15.49
N ALA A 57 -5.60 -10.13 14.24
CA ALA A 57 -5.72 -8.97 13.35
C ALA A 57 -6.69 -7.93 13.91
N TRP A 58 -7.80 -8.36 14.53
CA TRP A 58 -8.73 -7.46 15.18
C TRP A 58 -8.09 -6.79 16.41
N LEU A 59 -7.43 -7.55 17.28
CA LEU A 59 -6.76 -7.01 18.48
C LEU A 59 -5.68 -5.99 18.10
N LEU A 60 -4.83 -6.29 17.12
CA LEU A 60 -3.78 -5.39 16.63
C LEU A 60 -4.32 -4.09 16.04
N ARG A 61 -5.54 -4.12 15.48
CA ARG A 61 -6.19 -2.94 14.85
C ARG A 61 -7.17 -2.22 15.77
N SER A 62 -7.45 -2.77 16.94
CA SER A 62 -8.46 -2.24 17.87
C SER A 62 -8.08 -0.93 18.56
N GLY A 63 -6.79 -0.58 18.58
CA GLY A 63 -6.28 0.56 19.36
C GLY A 63 -6.25 0.32 20.88
N LEU A 64 -6.50 -0.91 21.34
CA LEU A 64 -6.38 -1.28 22.75
C LEU A 64 -4.92 -1.21 23.20
N SER A 65 -4.71 -0.78 24.45
CA SER A 65 -3.37 -0.84 25.07
C SER A 65 -2.96 -2.30 25.33
N MET A 66 -1.65 -2.56 25.40
CA MET A 66 -1.12 -3.90 25.70
C MET A 66 -1.74 -4.49 26.96
N GLY A 67 -1.88 -3.70 28.04
CA GLY A 67 -2.50 -4.18 29.28
C GLY A 67 -4.00 -4.53 29.14
N LYS A 68 -4.74 -3.85 28.25
CA LYS A 68 -6.13 -4.21 27.96
C LYS A 68 -6.22 -5.49 27.13
N ILE A 69 -5.29 -5.69 26.20
CA ILE A 69 -5.17 -6.94 25.44
C ILE A 69 -4.82 -8.09 26.39
N ASP A 70 -3.85 -7.92 27.30
CA ASP A 70 -3.52 -8.94 28.31
C ASP A 70 -4.72 -9.26 29.21
N SER A 71 -5.45 -8.23 29.65
CA SER A 71 -6.68 -8.42 30.42
C SER A 71 -7.76 -9.20 29.64
N PHE A 72 -7.93 -8.93 28.35
CA PHE A 72 -8.83 -9.69 27.49
C PHE A 72 -8.39 -11.15 27.33
N LEU A 73 -7.09 -11.39 27.08
CA LEU A 73 -6.53 -12.74 26.96
C LEU A 73 -6.58 -13.52 28.28
N SER A 74 -6.68 -12.82 29.41
CA SER A 74 -6.79 -13.44 30.74
C SER A 74 -8.18 -13.99 31.08
N LEU A 75 -9.22 -13.63 30.31
CA LEU A 75 -10.60 -14.09 30.52
C LEU A 75 -10.68 -15.61 30.36
N GLU A 76 -11.41 -16.29 31.26
CA GLU A 76 -11.49 -17.76 31.30
C GLU A 76 -11.91 -18.36 29.96
N MET A 77 -12.98 -17.82 29.36
CA MET A 77 -13.47 -18.25 28.04
C MET A 77 -12.43 -18.07 26.92
N ILE A 78 -11.53 -17.08 27.03
CA ILE A 78 -10.52 -16.80 26.01
C ILE A 78 -9.30 -17.70 26.16
N LYS A 79 -8.92 -18.05 27.40
CA LYS A 79 -7.80 -18.96 27.68
C LYS A 79 -8.01 -20.36 27.11
N ASP A 80 -9.26 -20.80 26.99
CA ASP A 80 -9.61 -22.11 26.43
C ASP A 80 -9.53 -22.15 24.89
N LEU A 81 -9.40 -20.99 24.24
CA LEU A 81 -9.24 -20.93 22.80
C LEU A 81 -7.83 -21.39 22.39
N PRO A 82 -7.68 -22.17 21.30
CA PRO A 82 -6.38 -22.63 20.82
C PRO A 82 -5.62 -21.52 20.06
N LEU A 83 -5.42 -20.38 20.74
CA LEU A 83 -4.70 -19.23 20.20
C LEU A 83 -3.21 -19.50 20.15
N SER A 84 -2.53 -18.87 19.19
CA SER A 84 -1.08 -18.99 19.10
C SER A 84 -0.34 -18.05 20.07
N PHE A 85 -1.04 -17.16 20.76
CA PHE A 85 -0.48 -16.15 21.67
C PHE A 85 -1.32 -16.04 22.95
N HIS A 86 -0.65 -15.77 24.07
CA HIS A 86 -1.27 -15.65 25.40
C HIS A 86 -1.01 -14.28 26.06
N SER A 87 -0.26 -13.41 25.39
CA SER A 87 -0.03 -12.03 25.81
C SER A 87 0.01 -11.08 24.61
N ALA A 88 -0.19 -9.79 24.86
CA ALA A 88 -0.03 -8.73 23.88
C ALA A 88 1.39 -8.71 23.29
N LYS A 89 2.40 -9.04 24.10
CA LYS A 89 3.81 -9.14 23.66
C LYS A 89 4.02 -10.29 22.69
N GLU A 90 3.47 -11.47 22.97
CA GLU A 90 3.53 -12.61 22.05
C GLU A 90 2.79 -12.32 20.75
N LEU A 91 1.61 -11.70 20.83
CA LEU A 91 0.84 -11.26 19.67
C LEU A 91 1.66 -10.32 18.79
N GLN A 92 2.31 -9.32 19.38
CA GLN A 92 3.16 -8.39 18.65
C GLN A 92 4.38 -9.10 18.03
N GLY A 93 5.06 -9.97 18.79
CA GLY A 93 6.20 -10.73 18.27
C GLY A 93 5.82 -11.60 17.06
N ARG A 94 4.62 -12.21 17.06
CA ARG A 94 4.11 -12.92 15.88
C ARG A 94 3.83 -11.98 14.72
N ALA A 95 3.23 -10.81 14.97
CA ALA A 95 2.99 -9.82 13.92
C ALA A 95 4.31 -9.34 13.28
N GLU A 96 5.38 -9.21 14.06
CA GLU A 96 6.72 -8.83 13.60
C GLU A 96 7.41 -9.91 12.73
N MET A 97 6.93 -11.16 12.73
CA MET A 97 7.40 -12.20 11.82
C MET A 97 6.82 -12.06 10.40
N LEU A 98 5.77 -11.24 10.22
CA LEU A 98 5.23 -10.94 8.91
C LEU A 98 6.16 -9.97 8.16
N PRO A 99 6.18 -10.00 6.81
CA PRO A 99 7.00 -9.06 6.06
C PRO A 99 6.70 -7.61 6.45
N SER A 100 7.76 -6.88 6.81
CA SER A 100 7.66 -5.48 7.16
C SER A 100 7.48 -4.60 5.93
N GLY A 101 6.65 -3.56 6.04
CA GLY A 101 6.64 -2.47 5.07
C GLY A 101 7.82 -1.50 5.24
N PRO A 102 7.80 -0.37 4.51
CA PRO A 102 8.83 0.67 4.60
C PRO A 102 9.00 1.17 6.04
N ARG A 103 10.26 1.28 6.48
CA ARG A 103 10.57 1.57 7.89
C ARG A 103 10.41 3.05 8.20
N TRP A 104 9.84 3.33 9.38
CA TRP A 104 9.82 4.69 9.92
C TRP A 104 11.22 5.11 10.36
N GLN A 105 11.58 6.34 9.99
CA GLN A 105 12.80 7.04 10.38
C GLN A 105 12.42 8.33 11.10
N SER A 106 13.32 8.84 11.93
CA SER A 106 13.14 10.12 12.59
C SER A 106 14.44 10.91 12.72
N ARG A 107 14.32 12.23 12.77
CA ARG A 107 15.43 13.17 12.93
C ARG A 107 14.92 14.49 13.48
N VAL A 108 15.69 15.05 14.40
CA VAL A 108 15.48 16.41 14.90
C VAL A 108 15.85 17.41 13.79
N ILE A 109 14.91 18.27 13.41
CA ILE A 109 15.16 19.35 12.45
C ILE A 109 15.79 20.53 13.20
N PRO A 110 16.94 21.05 12.73
CA PRO A 110 17.50 22.27 13.29
C PRO A 110 16.60 23.46 12.92
N MET A 111 16.15 24.19 13.94
CA MET A 111 15.31 25.37 13.77
C MET A 111 16.16 26.63 13.86
N SER A 112 15.88 27.61 13.00
CA SER A 112 16.53 28.93 13.01
C SER A 112 16.15 29.77 14.23
N HIS A 113 15.05 29.43 14.90
CA HIS A 113 14.53 30.13 16.07
C HIS A 113 14.39 29.18 17.26
N PRO A 114 14.54 29.68 18.50
CA PRO A 114 14.36 28.86 19.69
C PRO A 114 12.95 28.30 19.77
N THR A 115 12.83 26.96 19.83
CA THR A 115 11.57 26.27 20.07
C THR A 115 11.54 25.71 21.50
N LYS A 116 10.34 25.62 22.11
CA LYS A 116 10.18 25.04 23.46
C LYS A 116 10.56 23.56 23.52
N SER A 117 10.36 22.85 22.42
CA SER A 117 10.70 21.43 22.23
C SER A 117 11.36 21.23 20.87
N PRO A 118 12.23 20.23 20.71
CA PRO A 118 12.82 19.90 19.41
C PRO A 118 11.72 19.49 18.42
N VAL A 119 11.81 20.01 17.20
CA VAL A 119 10.93 19.60 16.10
C VAL A 119 11.48 18.30 15.52
N VAL A 120 10.70 17.23 15.56
CA VAL A 120 11.10 15.91 15.05
C VAL A 120 10.34 15.62 13.75
N LEU A 121 11.08 15.37 12.68
CA LEU A 121 10.52 14.81 11.44
C LEU A 121 10.42 13.30 11.59
N TYR A 122 9.26 12.74 11.23
CA TYR A 122 9.07 11.31 11.05
C TYR A 122 8.76 11.06 9.58
N TRP A 123 9.47 10.14 8.94
CA TRP A 123 9.26 9.82 7.53
C TRP A 123 9.58 8.37 7.22
N ARG A 124 9.20 7.93 6.03
CA ARG A 124 9.64 6.67 5.41
C ARG A 124 10.43 7.03 4.16
N ASP A 125 11.33 6.15 3.75
CA ASP A 125 12.01 6.34 2.46
C ASP A 125 10.96 6.37 1.33
N PRO A 126 10.90 7.44 0.52
CA PRO A 126 9.87 7.58 -0.51
C PRO A 126 10.01 6.52 -1.61
N ILE A 127 11.23 6.07 -1.91
CA ILE A 127 11.48 5.01 -2.89
C ILE A 127 10.99 3.67 -2.36
N GLU A 128 11.24 3.37 -1.08
CA GLU A 128 10.66 2.17 -0.44
C GLU A 128 9.13 2.23 -0.43
N CYS A 129 8.52 3.40 -0.17
CA CYS A 129 7.07 3.59 -0.23
C CYS A 129 6.51 3.34 -1.63
N ILE A 130 7.14 3.89 -2.68
CA ILE A 130 6.76 3.66 -4.07
C ILE A 130 6.87 2.17 -4.40
N ALA A 131 7.99 1.52 -4.04
CA ALA A 131 8.19 0.10 -4.27
C ALA A 131 7.15 -0.76 -3.55
N ALA A 132 6.78 -0.40 -2.32
CA ALA A 132 5.77 -1.10 -1.54
C ALA A 132 4.36 -0.94 -2.14
N LEU A 133 4.00 0.26 -2.61
CA LEU A 133 2.74 0.50 -3.31
C LEU A 133 2.69 -0.27 -4.64
N PHE A 134 3.76 -0.19 -5.43
CA PHE A 134 3.86 -0.87 -6.72
C PHE A 134 3.73 -2.39 -6.58
N ASN A 135 4.32 -2.97 -5.54
CA ASN A 135 4.28 -4.42 -5.29
C ASN A 135 3.06 -4.87 -4.47
N HIS A 136 2.16 -3.98 -4.10
CA HIS A 136 1.06 -4.34 -3.19
C HIS A 136 0.04 -5.26 -3.89
N PRO A 137 -0.22 -6.49 -3.38
CA PRO A 137 -1.05 -7.46 -4.08
C PRO A 137 -2.48 -6.98 -4.37
N LEU A 138 -3.06 -6.14 -3.51
CA LEU A 138 -4.40 -5.58 -3.73
C LEU A 138 -4.52 -4.73 -5.00
N PHE A 139 -3.42 -4.18 -5.51
CA PHE A 139 -3.46 -3.34 -6.71
C PHE A 139 -3.14 -4.10 -8.00
N HIS A 140 -2.91 -5.43 -7.94
CA HIS A 140 -2.49 -6.22 -9.10
C HIS A 140 -3.38 -6.02 -10.33
N ASN A 141 -4.70 -5.95 -10.12
CA ASN A 141 -5.69 -5.73 -11.19
C ASN A 141 -6.15 -4.27 -11.34
N TYR A 142 -5.59 -3.36 -10.54
CA TYR A 142 -6.02 -1.97 -10.40
C TYR A 142 -4.86 -0.99 -10.58
N ILE A 143 -3.82 -1.40 -11.29
CA ILE A 143 -2.66 -0.56 -11.60
C ILE A 143 -2.38 -0.59 -13.11
N ASP A 144 -2.43 0.57 -13.75
CA ASP A 144 -2.10 0.72 -15.16
C ASP A 144 -0.57 0.90 -15.29
N LEU A 145 0.12 -0.10 -15.87
CA LEU A 145 1.57 -0.02 -16.12
C LEU A 145 1.91 0.59 -17.48
N THR A 146 0.94 0.60 -18.38
CA THR A 146 1.09 1.06 -19.76
C THR A 146 0.08 2.17 -20.00
N PRO A 147 0.49 3.37 -20.45
CA PRO A 147 -0.46 4.39 -20.85
C PRO A 147 -1.38 3.89 -21.96
N ARG A 148 -2.61 4.38 -21.97
CA ARG A 148 -3.62 3.98 -22.94
C ARG A 148 -4.46 5.16 -23.40
N ARG A 149 -4.83 5.17 -24.67
CA ARG A 149 -5.71 6.17 -25.24
C ARG A 149 -7.08 5.53 -25.51
N VAL A 150 -8.06 5.86 -24.67
CA VAL A 150 -9.46 5.42 -24.85
C VAL A 150 -10.29 6.43 -25.65
N TYR A 151 -11.13 5.94 -26.55
CA TYR A 151 -12.01 6.71 -27.43
C TYR A 151 -13.44 6.16 -27.37
N THR A 152 -14.44 7.03 -27.56
CA THR A 152 -15.85 6.63 -27.53
C THR A 152 -16.26 5.77 -28.72
N THR A 153 -15.58 5.91 -29.86
CA THR A 153 -15.89 5.20 -31.11
C THR A 153 -14.62 4.88 -31.89
N THR A 154 -14.76 4.00 -32.89
CA THR A 154 -13.70 3.61 -33.83
C THR A 154 -13.17 4.76 -34.68
N GLU A 155 -13.94 5.84 -34.85
CA GLU A 155 -13.50 7.05 -35.55
C GLU A 155 -12.45 7.84 -34.75
N LYS A 156 -12.25 7.51 -33.46
CA LYS A 156 -11.26 8.12 -32.56
C LYS A 156 -11.34 9.65 -32.45
N LYS A 157 -12.53 10.22 -32.68
CA LYS A 157 -12.76 11.68 -32.63
C LYS A 157 -12.87 12.23 -31.21
N CYS A 158 -13.40 11.43 -30.28
CA CYS A 158 -13.64 11.85 -28.90
C CYS A 158 -12.78 11.02 -27.94
N ARG A 159 -11.91 11.69 -27.19
CA ARG A 159 -11.07 11.09 -26.14
C ARG A 159 -11.88 10.88 -24.87
N ILE A 160 -11.61 9.77 -24.18
CA ILE A 160 -12.09 9.51 -22.82
C ILE A 160 -10.89 9.58 -21.87
N PHE A 161 -11.01 10.37 -20.81
CA PHE A 161 -10.02 10.53 -19.76
C PHE A 161 -10.64 10.12 -18.42
N THR A 162 -10.31 8.94 -17.92
CA THR A 162 -10.84 8.43 -16.64
C THR A 162 -9.78 8.35 -15.55
N GLU A 163 -8.53 8.07 -15.93
CA GLU A 163 -7.40 7.85 -15.02
C GLU A 163 -6.17 8.61 -15.54
N TRP A 164 -5.17 8.84 -14.69
CA TRP A 164 -3.93 9.52 -15.11
C TRP A 164 -3.28 8.85 -16.33
N MET A 165 -3.24 7.52 -16.35
CA MET A 165 -2.66 6.73 -17.45
C MET A 165 -3.46 6.80 -18.77
N THR A 166 -4.63 7.44 -18.75
CA THR A 166 -5.38 7.80 -19.96
C THR A 166 -5.05 9.19 -20.52
N GLY A 167 -4.29 9.99 -19.77
CA GLY A 167 -3.89 11.35 -20.14
C GLY A 167 -2.85 11.39 -21.27
N ASN A 168 -2.82 12.51 -21.99
CA ASN A 168 -1.76 12.76 -22.98
C ASN A 168 -0.40 12.93 -22.30
N ASP A 169 -0.36 13.59 -21.14
CA ASP A 169 0.88 13.79 -20.38
C ASP A 169 1.55 12.47 -20.00
N ALA A 170 0.77 11.47 -19.54
CA ALA A 170 1.31 10.14 -19.24
C ALA A 170 1.88 9.45 -20.49
N TRP A 171 1.23 9.60 -21.64
CA TRP A 171 1.70 9.07 -22.91
C TRP A 171 3.00 9.73 -23.36
N ASP A 172 3.08 11.05 -23.26
CA ASP A 172 4.22 11.84 -23.72
C ASP A 172 5.43 11.61 -22.78
N MET A 173 5.19 11.53 -21.47
CA MET A 173 6.22 11.16 -20.49
C MET A 173 6.73 9.73 -20.70
N GLN A 174 5.85 8.76 -20.97
CA GLN A 174 6.25 7.38 -21.28
C GLN A 174 7.07 7.31 -22.58
N SER A 175 6.81 8.21 -23.55
CA SER A 175 7.59 8.32 -24.79
C SER A 175 9.02 8.83 -24.56
N ALA A 176 9.26 9.52 -23.45
CA ALA A 176 10.56 10.09 -23.11
C ALA A 176 11.43 9.15 -22.24
N ILE A 177 10.91 8.01 -21.78
CA ILE A 177 11.67 7.03 -20.99
C ILE A 177 12.12 5.83 -21.85
N PRO A 178 13.18 5.10 -21.44
CA PRO A 178 13.71 3.99 -22.22
C PRO A 178 12.68 2.90 -22.52
N SER A 179 12.81 2.25 -23.67
CA SER A 179 11.98 1.09 -24.02
C SER A 179 12.07 0.01 -22.95
N GLY A 180 10.93 -0.57 -22.58
CA GLY A 180 10.81 -1.56 -21.52
C GLY A 180 10.70 -0.98 -20.10
N ALA A 181 10.89 0.32 -19.89
CA ALA A 181 10.58 0.97 -18.62
C ALA A 181 9.08 1.32 -18.49
N THR A 182 8.58 1.43 -17.26
CA THR A 182 7.22 1.91 -16.96
C THR A 182 7.27 3.26 -16.25
N LEU A 183 6.39 4.18 -16.66
CA LEU A 183 6.16 5.43 -15.95
C LEU A 183 5.37 5.16 -14.67
N LEU A 184 5.94 5.51 -13.52
CA LEU A 184 5.24 5.53 -12.23
C LEU A 184 4.94 6.99 -11.84
N GLY A 185 3.72 7.44 -12.16
CA GLY A 185 3.25 8.74 -11.71
C GLY A 185 3.14 8.75 -10.19
N THR A 186 3.81 9.69 -9.52
CA THR A 186 3.78 9.80 -8.05
C THR A 186 2.97 11.01 -7.64
N VAL A 187 1.95 10.80 -6.81
CA VAL A 187 1.11 11.87 -6.25
C VAL A 187 1.58 12.14 -4.83
N LEU A 188 1.93 13.39 -4.56
CA LEU A 188 2.22 13.89 -3.22
C LEU A 188 1.11 14.84 -2.79
N SER A 189 0.53 14.61 -1.62
CA SER A 189 -0.47 15.52 -1.04
C SER A 189 -0.13 15.82 0.40
N SER A 190 -0.48 17.03 0.86
CA SER A 190 -0.30 17.44 2.25
C SER A 190 -1.58 18.13 2.69
N ASP A 191 -2.12 17.70 3.83
CA ASP A 191 -3.29 18.34 4.43
C ASP A 191 -3.12 18.44 5.95
N LYS A 192 -3.81 19.39 6.57
CA LYS A 192 -3.84 19.56 8.01
C LYS A 192 -4.73 18.46 8.61
N THR A 193 -4.14 17.54 9.36
CA THR A 193 -4.86 16.46 10.05
C THR A 193 -4.85 16.69 11.57
N ASN A 194 -6.03 16.73 12.18
CA ASN A 194 -6.15 16.73 13.64
C ASN A 194 -5.92 15.29 14.15
N ILE A 195 -4.88 15.08 14.95
CA ILE A 195 -4.54 13.77 15.52
C ILE A 195 -5.41 13.45 16.74
N THR A 196 -5.86 14.46 17.48
CA THR A 196 -6.70 14.30 18.68
C THR A 196 -7.84 15.30 18.67
N SER A 197 -9.08 14.83 18.73
CA SER A 197 -10.29 15.69 18.69
C SER A 197 -10.85 16.07 20.06
N LEU A 198 -10.30 15.54 21.16
CA LEU A 198 -10.90 15.69 22.50
C LEU A 198 -9.94 16.17 23.59
N THR A 199 -8.65 15.82 23.53
CA THR A 199 -7.64 16.27 24.50
C THR A 199 -6.28 16.35 23.82
N GLY A 200 -5.79 17.57 23.58
CA GLY A 200 -4.41 17.81 23.16
C GLY A 200 -4.20 18.75 21.96
N ASP A 201 -5.24 19.07 21.18
CA ASP A 201 -5.17 19.93 19.98
C ASP A 201 -3.93 19.64 19.11
N HIS A 202 -3.53 18.38 19.02
CA HIS A 202 -2.38 18.00 18.23
C HIS A 202 -2.76 17.96 16.76
N VAL A 203 -2.13 18.83 15.99
CA VAL A 203 -2.25 18.91 14.54
C VAL A 203 -0.96 18.37 13.93
N ALA A 204 -1.09 17.51 12.92
CA ALA A 204 0.00 17.22 12.01
C ALA A 204 -0.34 17.67 10.59
N HIS A 205 0.71 17.90 9.81
CA HIS A 205 0.61 18.10 8.37
C HIS A 205 1.32 16.91 7.70
N PRO A 206 0.67 15.73 7.62
CA PRO A 206 1.27 14.59 6.93
C PRO A 206 1.47 14.90 5.45
N LEU A 207 2.62 14.47 4.93
CA LEU A 207 2.83 14.31 3.50
C LEU A 207 2.45 12.87 3.12
N LEU A 208 1.42 12.72 2.30
CA LEU A 208 0.94 11.45 1.78
C LEU A 208 1.55 11.20 0.39
N ILE A 209 1.80 9.94 0.09
CA ILE A 209 2.35 9.48 -1.19
C ILE A 209 1.44 8.39 -1.77
N SER A 210 1.16 8.48 -3.06
CA SER A 210 0.42 7.47 -3.82
C SER A 210 0.98 7.34 -5.25
N LEU A 211 0.56 6.31 -5.97
CA LEU A 211 0.83 6.17 -7.39
C LEU A 211 -0.40 6.57 -8.20
N ALA A 212 -0.23 7.49 -9.15
CA ALA A 212 -1.25 7.89 -10.11
C ALA A 212 -1.67 6.74 -11.05
N ASN A 213 -0.85 5.68 -11.11
CA ASN A 213 -1.12 4.46 -11.86
C ASN A 213 -2.24 3.61 -11.21
N ILE A 214 -2.46 3.76 -9.91
CA ILE A 214 -3.49 3.01 -9.18
C ILE A 214 -4.85 3.63 -9.45
N HIS A 215 -5.81 2.80 -9.86
CA HIS A 215 -7.17 3.24 -10.18
C HIS A 215 -7.86 3.82 -8.94
N MET A 216 -8.70 4.84 -9.13
CA MET A 216 -9.43 5.46 -8.02
C MET A 216 -10.47 4.54 -7.38
N LYS A 217 -10.95 3.53 -8.13
CA LYS A 217 -11.91 2.53 -7.67
C LYS A 217 -11.28 1.15 -7.71
N ILE A 218 -11.16 0.54 -6.54
CA ILE A 218 -10.77 -0.86 -6.32
C ILE A 218 -12.05 -1.67 -6.13
#